data_AF-A0A351IM82-F1
#
_entry.id   AF-A0A351IM82-F1
#
_cell.length_a   1.000
_cell.length_b   1.000
_cell.length_c   1.000
_cell.angle_alpha   90.00
_cell.angle_beta   90.00
_cell.angle_gamma   90.00
#
_symmetry.space_group_name_H-M   'P 1'
#
loop_
_entity.id
_entity.type
_entity.pdbx_description
1 polymer ?
#
loop_
_entity_poly.entity_id
_entity_poly.type
_entity_poly.pdbx_seq_one_letter_code
_entity_poly.pdbx_strand_id
1 'polypeptide(L)'
;MESGEEIIEDLDATLDQLIVNAKAMIKIGKSPLFNCEAEALEKTQESLLARLFYRQKILKERKREELCGRASRRAAGVHKKLARFNKLTLSRKSTQN
;
A
#
# COMPACT_ATOMS: atom_id res chain seq x y z
N MET A 1 -19.83 -10.77 9.35
CA MET A 1 -19.19 -10.52 8.05
C MET A 1 -18.59 -9.12 8.12
N GLU A 2 -17.32 -8.93 7.75
CA GLU A 2 -16.72 -7.58 7.67
C GLU A 2 -17.49 -6.74 6.63
N SER A 3 -17.72 -5.45 6.88
CA SER A 3 -18.39 -4.52 5.97
C SER A 3 -17.46 -4.01 4.85
N GLY A 4 -18.04 -3.47 3.76
CA GLY A 4 -17.26 -2.80 2.71
C GLY A 4 -16.48 -1.58 3.21
N GLU A 5 -16.96 -0.93 4.28
CA GLU A 5 -16.30 0.20 4.93
C GLU A 5 -15.08 -0.27 5.75
N GLU A 6 -15.17 -1.39 6.47
CA GLU A 6 -14.03 -2.02 7.17
C GLU A 6 -12.91 -2.41 6.19
N ILE A 7 -13.26 -2.94 5.01
CA ILE A 7 -12.26 -3.28 3.98
C ILE A 7 -11.57 -2.00 3.45
N ILE A 8 -12.30 -0.91 3.32
CA ILE A 8 -11.73 0.38 2.88
C ILE A 8 -10.82 0.97 3.96
N GLU A 9 -11.18 0.86 5.23
CA GLU A 9 -10.35 1.31 6.35
C GLU A 9 -9.06 0.47 6.47
N ASP A 10 -9.15 -0.85 6.29
CA ASP A 10 -7.97 -1.73 6.29
C ASP A 10 -7.02 -1.42 5.12
N LEU A 11 -7.57 -1.13 3.93
CA LEU A 11 -6.79 -0.69 2.77
C LEU A 11 -6.11 0.66 3.04
N ASP A 12 -6.80 1.61 3.68
CA ASP A 12 -6.25 2.92 3.97
C ASP A 12 -5.08 2.85 4.95
N ALA A 13 -5.24 2.10 6.05
CA ALA A 13 -4.19 1.85 7.03
C ALA A 13 -2.98 1.10 6.43
N THR A 14 -3.25 0.08 5.60
CA THR A 14 -2.20 -0.68 4.90
C THR A 14 -1.39 0.23 3.96
N LEU A 15 -2.05 1.14 3.24
CA LEU A 15 -1.38 2.10 2.37
C LEU A 15 -0.53 3.11 3.14
N ASP A 16 -1.01 3.58 4.30
CA ASP A 16 -0.22 4.49 5.14
C ASP A 16 1.06 3.81 5.65
N GLN A 17 0.97 2.55 6.08
CA GLN A 17 2.14 1.80 6.53
C GLN A 17 3.13 1.55 5.38
N LEU A 18 2.66 1.21 4.18
CA LEU A 18 3.51 1.07 2.99
C LEU A 18 4.26 2.36 2.65
N ILE A 19 3.62 3.52 2.80
CA ILE A 19 4.24 4.83 2.57
C ILE A 19 5.30 5.12 3.63
N VAL A 20 5.03 4.83 4.91
CA VAL A 20 5.99 5.01 6.00
C VAL A 20 7.21 4.12 5.79
N ASN A 21 7.01 2.84 5.48
CA ASN A 21 8.10 1.90 5.22
C ASN A 21 8.94 2.35 4.02
N ALA A 22 8.32 2.75 2.91
CA ALA A 22 9.05 3.24 1.74
C ALA A 22 9.95 4.46 2.05
N LYS A 23 9.47 5.41 2.88
CA LYS A 23 10.29 6.56 3.32
C LYS A 23 11.45 6.14 4.20
N ALA A 24 11.23 5.20 5.12
CA ALA A 24 12.28 4.67 5.99
C ALA A 24 13.34 3.93 5.17
N MET A 25 12.94 3.14 4.18
CA MET A 25 13.84 2.47 3.24
C MET A 25 14.72 3.44 2.45
N ILE A 26 14.17 4.55 1.95
CA ILE A 26 14.95 5.60 1.26
C ILE A 26 16.00 6.22 2.17
N LYS A 27 15.71 6.33 3.47
CA LYS A 27 16.64 6.85 4.47
C LYS A 27 17.73 5.83 4.83
N ILE A 28 17.34 4.57 4.98
CA ILE A 28 18.21 3.44 5.33
C ILE A 28 19.17 3.10 4.18
N GLY A 29 18.69 3.04 2.94
CA GLY A 29 19.49 2.72 1.75
C GLY A 29 20.59 3.72 1.40
N LYS A 30 20.72 4.82 2.15
CA LYS A 30 21.84 5.76 2.06
C LYS A 30 23.05 5.36 2.91
N SER A 31 22.93 4.31 3.72
CA SER A 31 23.99 3.84 4.61
C SER A 31 24.09 2.31 4.59
N PRO A 32 25.26 1.74 4.25
CA PRO A 32 25.48 0.30 4.24
C PRO A 32 25.49 -0.33 5.64
N LEU A 33 25.45 0.48 6.72
CA LEU A 33 25.41 0.00 8.10
C LEU A 33 24.07 -0.62 8.51
N PHE A 34 23.03 -0.47 7.70
CA PHE A 34 21.65 -0.86 8.03
C PHE A 34 21.07 -1.93 7.08
N ASN A 35 21.92 -2.79 6.52
CA ASN A 35 21.48 -3.79 5.55
C ASN A 35 20.48 -4.81 6.14
N CYS A 36 20.64 -5.21 7.40
CA CYS A 36 19.72 -6.12 8.07
C CYS A 36 18.34 -5.48 8.31
N GLU A 37 18.33 -4.21 8.73
CA GLU A 37 17.11 -3.43 8.93
C GLU A 37 16.41 -3.15 7.61
N ALA A 38 17.18 -2.93 6.53
CA ALA A 38 16.64 -2.81 5.18
C ALA A 38 15.92 -4.11 4.76
N GLU A 39 16.54 -5.27 4.97
CA GLU A 39 15.96 -6.58 4.62
C GLU A 39 14.69 -6.89 5.43
N ALA A 40 14.70 -6.63 6.74
CA ALA A 40 13.54 -6.81 7.60
C ALA A 40 12.37 -5.89 7.19
N LEU A 41 12.70 -4.65 6.79
CA LEU A 41 11.71 -3.69 6.31
C LEU A 41 11.15 -4.09 4.93
N GLU A 42 11.97 -4.68 4.04
CA GLU A 42 11.53 -5.24 2.76
C GLU A 42 10.52 -6.37 2.94
N LYS A 43 10.79 -7.34 3.81
CA LYS A 43 9.84 -8.43 4.13
C LYS A 43 8.53 -7.90 4.70
N THR A 44 8.60 -6.86 5.53
CA THR A 44 7.41 -6.17 6.05
C THR A 44 6.62 -5.51 4.91
N GLN A 45 7.31 -4.90 3.95
CA GLN A 45 6.72 -4.27 2.77
C GLN A 45 6.01 -5.29 1.87
N GLU A 46 6.61 -6.45 1.66
CA GLU A 46 6.04 -7.56 0.88
C GLU A 46 4.76 -8.10 1.51
N SER A 47 4.75 -8.31 2.83
CA SER A 47 3.57 -8.76 3.57
C SER A 47 2.41 -7.76 3.45
N LEU A 48 2.70 -6.46 3.59
CA LEU A 48 1.70 -5.40 3.44
C LEU A 48 1.16 -5.30 2.02
N LEU A 49 1.99 -5.53 1.00
CA LEU A 49 1.54 -5.59 -0.40
C LEU A 49 0.61 -6.79 -0.65
N ALA A 50 0.93 -7.95 -0.11
CA ALA A 50 0.07 -9.12 -0.19
C ALA A 50 -1.30 -8.86 0.45
N ARG A 51 -1.32 -8.23 1.64
CA ARG A 51 -2.56 -7.80 2.32
C ARG A 51 -3.35 -6.81 1.47
N LEU A 52 -2.69 -5.81 0.89
CA LEU A 52 -3.32 -4.81 0.03
C LEU A 52 -4.02 -5.45 -1.17
N PHE A 53 -3.33 -6.34 -1.89
CA PHE A 53 -3.90 -7.02 -3.06
C PHE A 53 -5.06 -7.93 -2.68
N TYR A 54 -4.94 -8.66 -1.58
CA TYR A 54 -6.01 -9.52 -1.07
C TYR A 54 -7.27 -8.70 -0.73
N ARG A 55 -7.14 -7.62 0.04
CA ARG A 55 -8.27 -6.76 0.41
C ARG A 55 -8.88 -6.05 -0.80
N GLN A 56 -8.06 -5.61 -1.75
CA GLN A 56 -8.54 -5.02 -2.99
C GLN A 56 -9.33 -6.02 -3.83
N LYS A 57 -8.91 -7.29 -3.86
CA LYS A 57 -9.64 -8.38 -4.53
C LYS A 57 -11.01 -8.59 -3.89
N ILE A 58 -11.08 -8.72 -2.57
CA ILE A 58 -12.36 -8.86 -1.85
C ILE A 58 -13.29 -7.68 -2.13
N LEU A 59 -12.77 -6.45 -2.10
CA LEU A 59 -13.58 -5.25 -2.37
C LEU A 59 -14.13 -5.24 -3.82
N LYS A 60 -13.34 -5.70 -4.80
CA LYS A 60 -13.77 -5.82 -6.20
C LYS A 60 -14.82 -6.91 -6.39
N GLU A 61 -14.66 -8.04 -5.72
CA GLU A 61 -15.61 -9.16 -5.73
C GLU A 61 -16.95 -8.72 -5.14
N ARG A 62 -16.93 -8.01 -4.00
CA ARG A 62 -18.15 -7.46 -3.38
C ARG A 62 -18.78 -6.31 -4.15
N LYS A 63 -18.00 -5.42 -4.78
CA LYS A 63 -18.55 -4.39 -5.70
C LYS A 63 -19.23 -4.99 -6.94
N ARG A 64 -18.90 -6.23 -7.30
CA ARG A 64 -19.60 -6.97 -8.35
C ARG A 64 -20.98 -7.46 -7.88
N GLU A 65 -21.21 -7.54 -6.56
CA GLU A 65 -22.48 -7.89 -5.91
C GLU A 65 -23.31 -6.65 -5.50
N GLU A 66 -22.67 -5.52 -5.16
CA GLU A 66 -23.36 -4.28 -4.77
C GLU A 66 -23.04 -3.11 -5.72
N LEU A 67 -23.74 -3.07 -6.87
CA LEU A 67 -23.91 -1.84 -7.63
C LEU A 67 -25.13 -1.07 -7.11
N CYS A 68 -24.98 -0.32 -6.02
CA CYS A 68 -25.79 0.89 -5.80
C CYS A 68 -25.23 1.80 -4.71
N GLY A 69 -24.86 3.03 -5.11
CA GLY A 69 -24.90 4.20 -4.24
C GLY A 69 -23.65 4.49 -3.40
N ARG A 70 -22.93 5.55 -3.78
CA ARG A 70 -21.86 6.24 -3.03
C ARG A 70 -20.47 5.60 -3.11
N ALA A 71 -19.82 5.80 -4.25
CA ALA A 71 -18.37 5.93 -4.31
C ALA A 71 -17.93 7.13 -3.43
N SER A 72 -17.73 6.84 -2.13
CA SER A 72 -17.36 7.79 -1.08
C SER A 72 -16.00 8.44 -1.38
N ARG A 73 -15.84 9.72 -0.99
CA ARG A 73 -14.59 10.49 -1.06
C ARG A 73 -13.35 9.73 -0.55
N ARG A 74 -13.54 8.74 0.34
CA ARG A 74 -12.48 7.84 0.82
C ARG A 74 -11.89 6.95 -0.27
N ALA A 75 -12.69 6.44 -1.21
CA ALA A 75 -12.19 5.66 -2.34
C ALA A 75 -11.26 6.52 -3.23
N ALA A 76 -11.58 7.80 -3.42
CA ALA A 76 -10.70 8.73 -4.11
C ALA A 76 -9.38 8.99 -3.34
N GLY A 77 -9.41 8.97 -2.00
CA GLY A 77 -8.22 9.02 -1.14
C GLY A 77 -7.29 7.81 -1.35
N VAL A 78 -7.86 6.61 -1.37
CA VAL A 78 -7.14 5.35 -1.64
C VAL A 78 -6.46 5.39 -3.02
N HIS A 79 -7.15 5.84 -4.06
CA HIS A 79 -6.56 5.99 -5.40
C HIS A 79 -5.38 6.99 -5.43
N LYS A 80 -5.48 8.11 -4.70
CA LYS A 80 -4.37 9.08 -4.58
C LYS A 80 -3.16 8.49 -3.84
N LYS A 81 -3.39 7.74 -2.75
CA LYS A 81 -2.31 7.07 -2.00
C LYS A 81 -1.62 6.00 -2.85
N LEU A 82 -2.37 5.22 -3.63
CA LEU A 82 -1.84 4.24 -4.58
C LEU A 82 -0.94 4.88 -5.65
N ALA A 83 -1.38 6.00 -6.23
CA ALA A 83 -0.58 6.76 -7.21
C ALA A 83 0.74 7.27 -6.60
N ARG A 84 0.71 7.74 -5.35
CA ARG A 84 1.90 8.18 -4.62
C ARG A 84 2.87 7.03 -4.36
N PHE A 85 2.37 5.86 -3.96
CA PHE A 85 3.18 4.66 -3.78
C PHE A 85 3.88 4.26 -5.08
N ASN A 86 3.15 4.19 -6.20
CA ASN A 86 3.72 3.85 -7.50
C ASN A 86 4.82 4.83 -7.95
N LYS A 87 4.67 6.13 -7.66
CA LYS A 87 5.71 7.12 -7.97
C LYS A 87 7.00 6.87 -7.19
N LEU A 88 6.87 6.54 -5.91
CA LEU A 88 8.03 6.25 -5.03
C LEU A 88 8.76 4.98 -5.44
N THR A 89 8.04 3.94 -5.90
CA THR A 89 8.66 2.69 -6.38
C THR A 89 9.33 2.86 -7.75
N LEU A 90 8.76 3.66 -8.64
CA LEU A 90 9.35 3.99 -9.95
C LEU A 90 10.67 4.77 -9.80
N SER A 91 10.73 5.77 -8.90
CA SER A 91 11.97 6.51 -8.64
C SER A 91 13.11 5.64 -8.09
N ARG A 92 12.80 4.51 -7.43
CA ARG A 92 13.82 3.57 -6.92
C ARG A 92 14.45 2.73 -8.03
N LYS A 93 13.70 2.42 -9.11
CA LYS A 93 14.23 1.71 -10.28
C LYS A 93 15.16 2.57 -11.15
N SER A 94 15.03 3.89 -11.08
CA SER A 94 15.86 4.83 -11.86
C SER A 94 17.28 5.02 -11.30
N THR A 95 17.54 4.57 -10.08
CA THR A 95 18.83 4.75 -9.38
C THR A 95 19.69 3.48 -9.38
N GLN A 96 19.26 2.44 -10.09
CA GLN A 96 19.96 1.15 -10.23
C GLN A 96 20.50 0.88 -11.65
N ASN A 97 20.50 1.88 -12.54
CA ASN A 97 21.19 1.83 -13.84
C ASN A 97 22.44 2.70 -13.82
#